data_AF-A0AAD7B393-F1
#
_entry.id   AF-A0AAD7B393-F1
#
_cell.length_a   1.000
_cell.length_b   1.000
_cell.length_c   1.000
_cell.angle_alpha   90.00
_cell.angle_beta   90.00
_cell.angle_gamma   90.00
#
_symmetry.space_group_name_H-M   'P 1'
#
loop_
_entity.id
_entity.type
_entity.pdbx_description
1 polymer ?
#
loop_
_entity_poly.entity_id
_entity_poly.type
_entity_poly.pdbx_seq_one_letter_code
_entity_poly.pdbx_strand_id
1 'polypeptide(L)'
;MTTNYDFLANPKLPSREAIVAQAEEARNVDFPLRDAESGSIIAWVKHGSYVTVYEAQTQDFVARELAQDRTAGSSVVQVPRVFDAFEWQDGPGSIVGCIVMEYVEGNDCQCTRDANDVAPAVQRLISIRGPDITPGHLGGGDIVHSFFWIDGNPPIHYHSVQDFQDHINNILKHKKDPRRIDIVSEAQDGLFLCPCDISPKNFRRRSSDGQLFATGFRMACFLPRSFFVAALHILATDFCIKVARKLTIKQPKDAAAIVDASGYLIIYAQPVGLPKHLRAQLKKSPR
;
A
#
# COMPACT_ATOMS: atom_id res chain seq x y z
N MET A 1 21.70 15.01 4.81
CA MET A 1 22.02 13.65 4.33
C MET A 1 20.99 13.28 3.28
N THR A 2 21.42 12.99 2.05
CA THR A 2 20.55 12.48 0.98
C THR A 2 20.07 11.06 1.32
N THR A 3 18.87 10.66 0.89
CA THR A 3 18.43 9.26 0.96
C THR A 3 19.42 8.33 0.29
N ASN A 4 19.57 7.11 0.81
CA ASN A 4 20.18 5.99 0.07
C ASN A 4 19.22 5.40 -0.99
N TYR A 5 18.13 6.10 -1.31
CA TYR A 5 17.12 5.66 -2.26
C TYR A 5 17.19 6.51 -3.53
N ASP A 6 16.99 5.86 -4.68
CA ASP A 6 16.99 6.46 -6.02
C ASP A 6 15.67 7.19 -6.32
N PHE A 7 15.29 8.11 -5.43
CA PHE A 7 14.11 8.96 -5.57
C PHE A 7 14.36 10.12 -6.54
N LEU A 8 13.28 10.76 -7.01
CA LEU A 8 13.39 11.88 -7.93
C LEU A 8 14.04 13.09 -7.24
N ALA A 9 15.19 13.52 -7.73
CA ALA A 9 15.88 14.68 -7.14
C ALA A 9 15.04 15.97 -7.28
N ASN A 10 14.85 16.69 -6.17
CA ASN A 10 14.25 18.01 -6.15
C ASN A 10 15.15 18.98 -5.36
N PRO A 11 15.95 19.83 -6.05
CA PRO A 11 16.96 20.69 -5.39
C PRO A 11 16.34 21.83 -4.59
N LYS A 12 15.03 22.06 -4.72
CA LYS A 12 14.30 23.10 -3.98
C LYS A 12 13.79 22.62 -2.63
N LEU A 13 13.93 21.35 -2.29
CA LEU A 13 13.49 20.86 -1.00
C LEU A 13 14.32 21.49 0.13
N PRO A 14 13.67 21.94 1.22
CA PRO A 14 14.38 22.34 2.43
C PRO A 14 15.06 21.12 3.08
N SER A 15 15.90 21.37 4.09
CA SER A 15 16.53 20.27 4.84
C SER A 15 15.48 19.42 5.57
N ARG A 16 15.81 18.17 5.88
CA ARG A 16 14.90 17.27 6.61
C ARG A 16 14.52 17.84 7.97
N GLU A 17 15.45 18.50 8.65
CA GLU A 17 15.20 19.16 9.94
C GLU A 17 14.13 20.25 9.82
N ALA A 18 14.16 21.04 8.73
CA ALA A 18 13.14 22.05 8.46
C ALA A 18 11.78 21.44 8.06
N ILE A 19 11.77 20.26 7.41
CA ILE A 19 10.54 19.50 7.12
C ILE A 19 9.94 18.93 8.41
N VAL A 20 10.78 18.37 9.30
CA VAL A 20 10.35 17.84 10.61
C VAL A 20 9.71 18.94 11.45
N ALA A 21 10.36 20.11 11.55
CA ALA A 21 9.80 21.23 12.31
C ALA A 21 8.40 21.65 11.81
N GLN A 22 8.18 21.65 10.49
CA GLN A 22 6.86 21.92 9.91
C GLN A 22 5.85 20.79 10.15
N ALA A 23 6.30 19.53 10.10
CA ALA A 23 5.46 18.37 10.38
C ALA A 23 4.96 18.36 11.83
N GLU A 24 5.83 18.71 12.78
CA GLU A 24 5.48 18.87 14.20
C GLU A 24 4.44 19.99 14.39
N GLU A 25 4.59 21.12 13.70
CA GLU A 25 3.61 22.21 13.71
C GLU A 25 2.26 21.78 13.11
N ALA A 26 2.29 20.96 12.06
CA ALA A 26 1.10 20.47 11.38
C ALA A 26 0.32 19.38 12.13
N ARG A 27 0.84 18.85 13.25
CA ARG A 27 0.14 17.92 14.18
C ARG A 27 -0.53 16.71 13.49
N ASN A 28 0.25 15.92 12.74
CA ASN A 28 -0.22 14.75 11.97
C ASN A 28 -1.19 15.07 10.83
N VAL A 29 -1.18 16.30 10.32
CA VAL A 29 -1.90 16.67 9.10
C VAL A 29 -0.89 16.81 7.97
N ASP A 30 -1.17 16.14 6.85
CA ASP A 30 -0.40 16.29 5.61
C ASP A 30 -0.45 17.75 5.13
N PHE A 31 0.65 18.24 4.54
CA PHE A 31 0.77 19.66 4.19
C PHE A 31 1.58 19.90 2.91
N PRO A 32 1.32 21.00 2.19
CA PRO A 32 2.13 21.40 1.05
C PRO A 32 3.43 22.08 1.52
N LEU A 33 4.57 21.66 0.99
CA LEU A 33 5.82 22.41 1.09
C LEU A 33 5.86 23.51 0.05
N ARG A 34 6.31 24.70 0.47
CA ARG A 34 6.43 25.88 -0.37
C ARG A 34 7.87 26.31 -0.54
N ASP A 35 8.18 26.76 -1.74
CA ASP A 35 9.44 27.43 -2.07
C ASP A 35 9.55 28.75 -1.29
N ALA A 36 10.68 28.96 -0.61
CA ALA A 36 10.86 30.12 0.26
C ALA A 36 10.88 31.46 -0.50
N GLU A 37 11.33 31.45 -1.76
CA GLU A 37 11.46 32.67 -2.57
C GLU A 37 10.16 33.02 -3.29
N SER A 38 9.53 32.04 -3.93
CA SER A 38 8.34 32.24 -4.77
C SER A 38 7.01 31.98 -4.07
N GLY A 39 7.01 31.32 -2.91
CA GLY A 39 5.79 30.89 -2.20
C GLY A 39 4.99 29.79 -2.91
N SER A 40 5.45 29.31 -4.07
CA SER A 40 4.80 28.27 -4.86
C SER A 40 4.93 26.91 -4.17
N ILE A 41 3.91 26.05 -4.33
CA ILE A 41 3.97 24.68 -3.79
C ILE A 41 4.98 23.88 -4.62
N ILE A 42 5.93 23.24 -3.94
CA ILE A 42 7.01 22.44 -4.57
C ILE A 42 6.88 20.95 -4.28
N ALA A 43 6.19 20.57 -3.22
CA ALA A 43 5.96 19.18 -2.84
C ALA A 43 4.76 19.06 -1.90
N TRP A 44 4.29 17.83 -1.73
CA TRP A 44 3.36 17.44 -0.68
C TRP A 44 4.09 16.57 0.34
N VAL A 45 3.81 16.81 1.63
CA VAL A 45 4.37 16.04 2.74
C VAL A 45 3.25 15.22 3.37
N LYS A 46 3.45 13.90 3.36
CA LYS A 46 2.67 12.95 4.14
C LYS A 46 3.51 12.51 5.34
N HIS A 47 2.93 12.56 6.54
CA HIS A 47 3.66 12.14 7.74
C HIS A 47 2.76 11.52 8.81
N GLY A 48 3.35 10.72 9.69
CA GLY A 48 2.65 10.09 10.80
C GLY A 48 3.24 8.75 11.21
N SER A 49 2.72 8.18 12.30
CA SER A 49 3.20 6.91 12.89
C SER A 49 2.98 5.67 12.02
N TYR A 50 2.15 5.77 10.97
CA TYR A 50 1.88 4.69 10.02
C TYR A 50 2.51 4.92 8.65
N VAL A 51 3.25 6.02 8.49
CA VAL A 51 3.98 6.33 7.26
C VAL A 51 5.34 5.66 7.37
N THR A 52 5.76 4.96 6.32
CA THR A 52 7.04 4.24 6.32
C THR A 52 7.83 4.58 5.07
N VAL A 53 9.14 4.42 5.15
CA VAL A 53 10.00 4.51 3.97
C VAL A 53 9.65 3.46 2.92
N TYR A 54 9.16 2.28 3.34
CA TYR A 54 8.76 1.20 2.43
C TYR A 54 7.48 1.52 1.62
N GLU A 55 6.54 2.28 2.22
CA GLU A 55 5.42 2.88 1.47
C GLU A 55 5.97 3.77 0.35
N ALA A 56 6.92 4.64 0.67
CA ALA A 56 7.53 5.57 -0.29
C ALA A 56 8.24 4.84 -1.44
N GLN A 57 9.03 3.81 -1.12
CA GLN A 57 9.71 2.98 -2.13
C GLN A 57 8.70 2.28 -3.05
N THR A 58 7.62 1.75 -2.49
CA THR A 58 6.57 1.09 -3.28
C THR A 58 5.87 2.10 -4.19
N GLN A 59 5.51 3.27 -3.67
CA GLN A 59 4.89 4.34 -4.45
C GLN A 59 5.79 4.79 -5.61
N ASP A 60 7.07 5.09 -5.36
CA ASP A 60 7.99 5.55 -6.41
C ASP A 60 8.26 4.47 -7.46
N PHE A 61 8.41 3.21 -7.04
CA PHE A 61 8.54 2.09 -7.97
C PHE A 61 7.34 2.02 -8.91
N VAL A 62 6.12 2.04 -8.37
CA VAL A 62 4.88 2.02 -9.17
C VAL A 62 4.80 3.22 -10.11
N ALA A 63 5.19 4.40 -9.64
CA ALA A 63 5.21 5.61 -10.46
C ALA A 63 6.19 5.49 -11.64
N ARG A 64 7.37 4.88 -11.44
CA ARG A 64 8.36 4.62 -12.49
C ARG A 64 7.86 3.57 -13.49
N GLU A 65 7.30 2.47 -13.01
CA GLU A 65 6.71 1.43 -13.87
C GLU A 65 5.61 2.00 -14.78
N LEU A 66 4.72 2.83 -14.22
CA LEU A 66 3.67 3.51 -14.99
C LEU A 66 4.22 4.58 -15.95
N ALA A 67 5.41 5.12 -15.71
CA ALA A 67 6.03 6.10 -16.59
C ALA A 67 6.69 5.45 -17.81
N GLN A 68 7.28 4.26 -17.65
CA GLN A 68 7.94 3.54 -18.75
C GLN A 68 6.94 3.09 -19.84
N ASP A 69 5.71 2.75 -19.45
CA ASP A 69 4.63 2.35 -20.37
C ASP A 69 4.08 3.50 -21.23
N ARG A 70 4.40 4.77 -20.92
CA ARG A 70 3.79 5.95 -21.58
C ARG A 70 4.23 6.18 -23.02
N THR A 71 5.14 5.36 -23.54
CA THR A 71 5.58 5.42 -24.95
C THR A 71 4.44 5.18 -25.96
N ALA A 72 3.25 4.77 -25.52
CA ALA A 72 2.09 4.49 -26.38
C ALA A 72 0.89 5.48 -26.28
N GLY A 73 0.98 6.57 -25.50
CA GLY A 73 -0.13 7.52 -25.30
C GLY A 73 -0.66 7.57 -23.87
N SER A 74 -1.57 8.52 -23.59
CA SER A 74 -2.06 8.90 -22.24
C SER A 74 -2.26 7.70 -21.29
N SER A 75 -1.53 7.71 -20.17
CA SER A 75 -1.68 6.67 -19.13
C SER A 75 -3.01 6.84 -18.41
N VAL A 76 -3.73 5.74 -18.26
CA VAL A 76 -5.03 5.68 -17.56
C VAL A 76 -4.92 6.10 -16.09
N VAL A 77 -3.71 6.02 -15.51
CA VAL A 77 -3.40 6.45 -14.15
C VAL A 77 -1.94 6.88 -14.00
N GLN A 78 -1.68 7.84 -13.13
CA GLN A 78 -0.34 8.23 -12.69
C GLN A 78 -0.20 8.07 -11.18
N VAL A 79 1.02 8.13 -10.67
CA VAL A 79 1.31 8.11 -9.24
C VAL A 79 2.33 9.22 -8.97
N PRO A 80 2.17 10.01 -7.90
CA PRO A 80 3.16 11.03 -7.54
C PRO A 80 4.53 10.40 -7.33
N ARG A 81 5.56 10.93 -8.00
CA ARG A 81 6.96 10.58 -7.73
C ARG A 81 7.35 11.01 -6.33
N VAL A 82 8.18 10.21 -5.67
CA VAL A 82 8.73 10.54 -4.36
C VAL A 82 10.03 11.30 -4.55
N PHE A 83 10.22 12.35 -3.76
CA PHE A 83 11.43 13.15 -3.73
C PHE A 83 12.35 12.77 -2.55
N ASP A 84 11.78 12.52 -1.38
CA ASP A 84 12.50 12.10 -0.17
C ASP A 84 11.57 11.24 0.70
N ALA A 85 12.15 10.32 1.49
CA ALA A 85 11.46 9.64 2.57
C ALA A 85 12.43 9.34 3.70
N PHE A 86 11.97 9.54 4.93
CA PHE A 86 12.76 9.34 6.13
C PHE A 86 11.89 9.16 7.36
N GLU A 87 12.51 8.73 8.45
CA GLU A 87 11.89 8.47 9.74
C GLU A 87 12.66 9.22 10.85
N TRP A 88 11.96 9.64 11.90
CA TRP A 88 12.57 10.22 13.10
C TRP A 88 11.89 9.71 14.36
N GLN A 89 12.59 9.84 15.50
CA GLN A 89 12.02 9.51 16.80
C GLN A 89 11.17 10.68 17.30
N ASP A 90 9.93 10.40 17.68
CA ASP A 90 8.99 11.34 18.29
C ASP A 90 8.71 10.93 19.74
N GLY A 91 9.75 11.02 20.57
CA GLY A 91 9.73 10.54 21.95
C GLY A 91 10.04 9.04 22.12
N PRO A 92 9.99 8.53 23.36
CA PRO A 92 10.44 7.18 23.65
C PRO A 92 9.58 6.11 22.97
N GLY A 93 10.19 5.36 22.05
CA GLY A 93 9.55 4.22 21.38
C GLY A 93 8.59 4.57 20.24
N SER A 94 8.44 5.86 19.88
CA SER A 94 7.62 6.29 18.77
C SER A 94 8.50 6.70 17.59
N ILE A 95 8.17 6.17 16.41
CA ILE A 95 8.80 6.54 15.14
C ILE A 95 7.72 7.21 14.28
N VAL A 96 8.06 8.35 13.69
CA VAL A 96 7.22 9.03 12.71
C VAL A 96 7.93 8.95 11.37
N GLY A 97 7.20 8.50 10.34
CA GLY A 97 7.69 8.53 8.98
C GLY A 97 7.21 9.78 8.24
N CYS A 98 7.99 10.17 7.23
CA CYS A 98 7.67 11.25 6.31
C CYS A 98 7.94 10.79 4.87
N ILE A 99 7.02 11.13 3.97
CA ILE A 99 7.15 11.00 2.53
C ILE A 99 6.97 12.39 1.92
N VAL A 100 7.97 12.84 1.18
CA VAL A 100 7.95 14.08 0.41
C VAL A 100 7.77 13.70 -1.05
N MET A 101 6.70 14.15 -1.70
CA MET A 101 6.32 13.71 -3.04
C MET A 101 5.78 14.83 -3.90
N GLU A 102 5.58 14.56 -5.20
CA GLU A 102 4.93 15.50 -6.12
C GLU A 102 3.57 15.96 -5.58
N TYR A 103 3.35 17.28 -5.59
CA TYR A 103 2.04 17.84 -5.31
C TYR A 103 1.14 17.71 -6.56
N VAL A 104 -0.02 17.08 -6.40
CA VAL A 104 -1.02 16.98 -7.46
C VAL A 104 -2.14 17.97 -7.18
N GLU A 105 -2.10 19.12 -7.86
CA GLU A 105 -3.18 20.09 -7.79
C GLU A 105 -4.45 19.52 -8.42
N GLY A 106 -5.48 19.32 -7.59
CA GLY A 106 -6.64 18.55 -8.01
C GLY A 106 -7.61 18.27 -6.89
N ASN A 107 -8.71 17.63 -7.25
CA ASN A 107 -9.73 17.17 -6.32
C ASN A 107 -9.71 15.65 -6.22
N ASP A 108 -9.90 15.15 -5.01
CA ASP A 108 -10.09 13.71 -4.80
C ASP A 108 -11.41 13.26 -5.43
N CYS A 109 -11.46 12.03 -5.92
CA CYS A 109 -12.71 11.40 -6.29
C CYS A 109 -13.62 11.36 -5.05
N GLN A 110 -14.89 11.68 -5.24
CA GLN A 110 -15.80 11.94 -4.12
C GLN A 110 -16.84 10.84 -3.93
N CYS A 111 -17.18 10.11 -4.99
CA CYS A 111 -18.36 9.27 -4.94
C CYS A 111 -18.29 8.02 -5.81
N THR A 112 -19.32 7.20 -5.67
CA THR A 112 -19.48 5.95 -6.42
C THR A 112 -19.64 6.13 -7.94
N ARG A 113 -19.81 7.37 -8.44
CA ARG A 113 -19.83 7.66 -9.88
C ARG A 113 -18.42 7.64 -10.50
N ASP A 114 -17.40 8.00 -9.72
CA ASP A 114 -16.00 7.96 -10.15
C ASP A 114 -15.47 6.54 -10.36
N ALA A 115 -16.18 5.52 -9.86
CA ALA A 115 -15.80 4.12 -10.00
C ALA A 115 -15.65 3.67 -11.46
N ASN A 116 -16.36 4.31 -12.40
CA ASN A 116 -16.20 4.03 -13.83
C ASN A 116 -14.80 4.36 -14.34
N ASP A 117 -14.23 5.47 -13.88
CA ASP A 117 -12.94 5.97 -14.35
C ASP A 117 -11.79 5.39 -13.52
N VAL A 118 -12.06 5.08 -12.25
CA VAL A 118 -11.09 4.44 -11.34
C VAL A 118 -10.90 2.95 -11.67
N ALA A 119 -11.91 2.25 -12.19
CA ALA A 119 -11.75 0.83 -12.49
C ALA A 119 -10.63 0.52 -13.51
N PRO A 120 -10.51 1.22 -14.65
CA PRO A 120 -9.36 1.09 -15.54
C PRO A 120 -8.02 1.38 -14.86
N ALA A 121 -7.96 2.37 -13.97
CA ALA A 121 -6.77 2.68 -13.19
C ALA A 121 -6.38 1.54 -12.25
N VAL A 122 -7.34 1.00 -11.50
CA VAL A 122 -7.12 -0.18 -10.64
C VAL A 122 -6.69 -1.38 -11.47
N GLN A 123 -7.32 -1.62 -12.62
CA GLN A 123 -6.95 -2.70 -13.55
C GLN A 123 -5.50 -2.58 -14.02
N ARG A 124 -5.01 -1.35 -14.27
CA ARG A 124 -3.60 -1.13 -14.58
C ARG A 124 -2.71 -1.35 -13.37
N LEU A 125 -3.06 -0.80 -12.20
CA LEU A 125 -2.27 -0.95 -10.97
C LEU A 125 -2.03 -2.42 -10.63
N ILE A 126 -3.08 -3.25 -10.62
CA ILE A 126 -2.96 -4.68 -10.27
C ILE A 126 -2.20 -5.53 -11.30
N SER A 127 -1.90 -4.98 -12.48
CA SER A 127 -1.06 -5.65 -13.47
C SER A 127 0.44 -5.42 -13.25
N ILE A 128 0.80 -4.48 -12.38
CA ILE A 128 2.20 -4.19 -12.04
C ILE A 128 2.76 -5.35 -11.24
N ARG A 129 3.84 -5.94 -11.74
CA ARG A 129 4.58 -7.02 -11.08
C ARG A 129 5.61 -6.43 -10.13
N GLY A 130 5.75 -7.03 -8.95
CA GLY A 130 6.81 -6.69 -8.01
C GLY A 130 8.18 -7.14 -8.52
N PRO A 131 9.26 -6.46 -8.09
CA PRO A 131 10.62 -6.82 -8.49
C PRO A 131 11.17 -8.05 -7.73
N ASP A 132 10.51 -8.46 -6.64
CA ASP A 132 10.88 -9.61 -5.83
C ASP A 132 9.68 -10.55 -5.58
N ILE A 133 9.95 -11.64 -4.86
CA ILE A 133 8.96 -12.67 -4.49
C ILE A 133 8.62 -12.63 -2.99
N THR A 134 9.08 -11.62 -2.26
CA THR A 134 8.80 -11.47 -0.83
C THR A 134 7.50 -10.69 -0.66
N PRO A 135 6.50 -11.22 0.05
CA PRO A 135 5.23 -10.52 0.19
C PRO A 135 5.37 -9.30 1.09
N GLY A 136 4.88 -8.14 0.64
CA GLY A 136 4.93 -6.91 1.43
C GLY A 136 5.18 -5.66 0.60
N HIS A 137 5.60 -4.59 1.27
CA HIS A 137 6.09 -3.40 0.60
C HIS A 137 7.49 -3.64 0.01
N LEU A 138 7.81 -2.89 -1.05
CA LEU A 138 9.15 -2.91 -1.61
C LEU A 138 10.19 -2.51 -0.56
N GLY A 139 11.36 -3.16 -0.61
CA GLY A 139 12.47 -2.89 0.31
C GLY A 139 12.44 -3.71 1.60
N GLY A 140 11.52 -4.67 1.71
CA GLY A 140 11.40 -5.54 2.88
C GLY A 140 10.44 -5.04 3.95
N GLY A 141 9.54 -4.10 3.60
CA GLY A 141 8.49 -3.66 4.50
C GLY A 141 7.41 -4.72 4.69
N ASP A 142 6.71 -4.66 5.83
CA ASP A 142 5.65 -5.61 6.17
C ASP A 142 4.49 -5.60 5.18
N ILE A 143 3.76 -6.72 5.14
CA ILE A 143 2.45 -6.77 4.51
C ILE A 143 1.51 -5.84 5.28
N VAL A 144 0.82 -4.95 4.60
CA VAL A 144 -0.28 -4.18 5.18
C VAL A 144 -1.53 -4.44 4.34
N HIS A 145 -2.51 -5.13 4.89
CA HIS A 145 -3.67 -5.62 4.14
C HIS A 145 -4.89 -5.77 5.04
N SER A 146 -6.09 -5.54 4.49
CA SER A 146 -7.39 -5.74 5.16
C SER A 146 -7.65 -7.17 5.61
N PHE A 147 -6.79 -8.11 5.21
CA PHE A 147 -6.79 -9.49 5.72
C PHE A 147 -6.53 -9.49 7.23
N PHE A 148 -5.66 -8.58 7.70
CA PHE A 148 -5.37 -8.37 9.10
C PHE A 148 -6.27 -7.24 9.64
N TRP A 149 -7.26 -7.61 10.45
CA TRP A 149 -8.29 -6.67 10.92
C TRP A 149 -7.76 -5.50 11.78
N ILE A 150 -6.73 -5.74 12.59
CA ILE A 150 -6.15 -4.72 13.47
C ILE A 150 -5.14 -3.89 12.67
N ASP A 151 -5.57 -2.68 12.28
CA ASP A 151 -4.77 -1.66 11.56
C ASP A 151 -4.18 -2.10 10.21
N GLY A 152 -4.59 -3.26 9.68
CA GLY A 152 -4.03 -3.85 8.46
C GLY A 152 -2.71 -4.59 8.69
N ASN A 153 -2.20 -4.64 9.93
CA ASN A 153 -0.84 -5.11 10.20
C ASN A 153 -0.80 -6.56 10.69
N PRO A 154 0.13 -7.38 10.19
CA PRO A 154 0.37 -8.71 10.72
C PRO A 154 1.05 -8.64 12.08
N PRO A 155 0.96 -9.71 12.89
CA PRO A 155 1.64 -9.75 14.18
C PRO A 155 3.16 -10.01 14.05
N ILE A 156 3.64 -10.30 12.84
CA ILE A 156 5.01 -10.69 12.53
C ILE A 156 5.37 -10.25 11.10
N HIS A 157 6.66 -10.29 10.80
CA HIS A 157 7.17 -10.16 9.45
C HIS A 157 7.18 -11.54 8.74
N TYR A 158 6.66 -11.60 7.51
CA TYR A 158 6.73 -12.81 6.67
C TYR A 158 7.88 -12.70 5.68
N HIS A 159 8.85 -13.60 5.80
CA HIS A 159 10.01 -13.62 4.89
C HIS A 159 9.71 -14.33 3.56
N SER A 160 8.58 -15.02 3.44
CA SER A 160 8.23 -15.80 2.25
C SER A 160 6.72 -15.95 2.07
N VAL A 161 6.30 -16.18 0.82
CA VAL A 161 4.90 -16.56 0.51
C VAL A 161 4.52 -17.87 1.20
N GLN A 162 5.48 -18.79 1.39
CA GLN A 162 5.26 -20.06 2.09
C GLN A 162 4.89 -19.85 3.56
N ASP A 163 5.61 -18.97 4.27
CA ASP A 163 5.30 -18.61 5.65
C ASP A 163 3.87 -18.06 5.78
N PHE A 164 3.50 -17.19 4.84
CA PHE A 164 2.17 -16.60 4.82
C PHE A 164 1.09 -17.63 4.50
N GLN A 165 1.32 -18.50 3.52
CA GLN A 165 0.43 -19.61 3.17
C GLN A 165 0.21 -20.55 4.34
N ASP A 166 1.28 -20.94 5.04
CA ASP A 166 1.19 -21.87 6.17
C ASP A 166 0.41 -21.27 7.33
N HIS A 167 0.55 -19.96 7.58
CA HIS A 167 -0.27 -19.26 8.55
C HIS A 167 -1.76 -19.36 8.20
N ILE A 168 -2.14 -19.05 6.96
CA ILE A 168 -3.56 -19.08 6.53
C ILE A 168 -4.12 -20.49 6.58
N ASN A 169 -3.37 -21.48 6.10
CA ASN A 169 -3.78 -22.88 6.17
C ASN A 169 -3.94 -23.38 7.61
N ASN A 170 -3.12 -22.92 8.54
CA ASN A 170 -3.28 -23.23 9.96
C ASN A 170 -4.52 -22.54 10.58
N ILE A 171 -4.87 -21.32 10.16
CA ILE A 171 -6.12 -20.65 10.55
C ILE A 171 -7.33 -21.49 10.09
N LEU A 172 -7.35 -21.88 8.81
CA LEU A 172 -8.41 -22.72 8.24
C LEU A 172 -8.53 -24.07 8.96
N LYS A 173 -7.39 -24.72 9.22
CA LYS A 173 -7.36 -25.95 10.01
C LYS A 173 -7.93 -25.76 11.43
N HIS A 174 -7.61 -24.65 12.08
CA HIS A 174 -8.14 -24.34 13.41
C HIS A 174 -9.66 -24.14 13.39
N LYS A 175 -10.19 -23.52 12.32
CA LYS A 175 -11.63 -23.38 12.05
C LYS A 175 -12.31 -24.72 11.69
N LYS A 176 -11.54 -25.81 11.52
CA LYS A 176 -12.00 -27.10 10.97
C LYS A 176 -12.54 -26.98 9.54
N ASP A 177 -12.01 -26.02 8.78
CA ASP A 177 -12.30 -25.87 7.37
C ASP A 177 -11.45 -26.86 6.55
N PRO A 178 -12.04 -27.67 5.65
CA PRO A 178 -11.29 -28.66 4.88
C PRO A 178 -10.49 -28.04 3.73
N ARG A 179 -10.74 -26.77 3.35
CA ARG A 179 -10.03 -26.12 2.25
C ARG A 179 -8.56 -25.89 2.63
N ARG A 180 -7.69 -26.01 1.62
CA ARG A 180 -6.27 -25.67 1.72
C ARG A 180 -5.94 -24.75 0.55
N ILE A 181 -5.35 -23.61 0.85
CA ILE A 181 -4.91 -22.65 -0.16
C ILE A 181 -3.52 -22.99 -0.67
N ASP A 182 -3.25 -22.56 -1.90
CA ASP A 182 -1.97 -22.74 -2.59
C ASP A 182 -1.59 -21.46 -3.35
N ILE A 183 -1.24 -20.43 -2.56
CA ILE A 183 -0.76 -19.13 -3.03
C ILE A 183 0.72 -19.14 -3.42
N VAL A 184 1.47 -20.17 -3.02
CA VAL A 184 2.86 -20.38 -3.47
C VAL A 184 2.88 -20.70 -4.96
N SER A 185 2.00 -21.58 -5.44
CA SER A 185 1.87 -21.81 -6.89
C SER A 185 1.42 -20.56 -7.64
N GLU A 186 0.54 -19.75 -7.05
CA GLU A 186 0.11 -18.47 -7.64
C GLU A 186 1.28 -17.47 -7.76
N ALA A 187 2.19 -17.45 -6.78
CA ALA A 187 3.34 -16.55 -6.77
C ALA A 187 4.49 -16.98 -7.70
N GLN A 188 4.41 -18.12 -8.39
CA GLN A 188 5.44 -18.56 -9.35
C GLN A 188 5.62 -17.56 -10.49
N ASP A 189 4.53 -16.94 -10.93
CA ASP A 189 4.54 -15.89 -11.96
C ASP A 189 4.87 -14.50 -11.37
N GLY A 190 5.32 -14.46 -10.12
CA GLY A 190 5.63 -13.25 -9.35
C GLY A 190 4.47 -12.73 -8.52
N LEU A 191 4.78 -11.71 -7.72
CA LEU A 191 3.81 -10.98 -6.92
C LEU A 191 3.30 -9.76 -7.70
N PHE A 192 2.07 -9.36 -7.44
CA PHE A 192 1.42 -8.25 -8.12
C PHE A 192 1.04 -7.18 -7.11
N LEU A 193 1.04 -5.93 -7.55
CA LEU A 193 0.59 -4.81 -6.74
C LEU A 193 -0.86 -5.04 -6.31
N CYS A 194 -1.10 -5.05 -5.01
CA CYS A 194 -2.41 -5.17 -4.40
C CYS A 194 -2.74 -3.82 -3.74
N PRO A 195 -3.44 -2.90 -4.43
CA PRO A 195 -3.90 -1.65 -3.85
C PRO A 195 -5.06 -1.97 -2.90
N CYS A 196 -4.75 -2.40 -1.67
CA CYS A 196 -5.74 -2.91 -0.73
C CYS A 196 -6.77 -1.84 -0.31
N ASP A 197 -6.39 -0.55 -0.28
CA ASP A 197 -7.27 0.57 0.12
C ASP A 197 -7.96 1.25 -1.08
N ILE A 198 -8.89 0.55 -1.74
CA ILE A 198 -9.61 1.11 -2.90
C ILE A 198 -10.74 2.02 -2.41
N SER A 199 -10.39 3.28 -2.15
CA SER A 199 -11.34 4.32 -1.73
C SER A 199 -11.26 5.54 -2.65
N PRO A 200 -12.36 6.29 -2.83
CA PRO A 200 -12.36 7.48 -3.69
C PRO A 200 -11.27 8.50 -3.32
N LYS A 201 -11.02 8.70 -2.02
CA LYS A 201 -9.99 9.63 -1.49
C LYS A 201 -8.55 9.29 -1.91
N ASN A 202 -8.30 8.05 -2.33
CA ASN A 202 -6.97 7.60 -2.76
C ASN A 202 -6.77 7.78 -4.28
N PHE A 203 -7.73 8.38 -4.96
CA PHE A 203 -7.65 8.75 -6.37
C PHE A 203 -7.96 10.24 -6.53
N ARG A 204 -7.10 10.95 -7.25
CA ARG A 204 -7.17 12.41 -7.44
C ARG A 204 -7.18 12.76 -8.91
N ARG A 205 -8.05 13.68 -9.33
CA ARG A 205 -8.02 14.24 -10.69
C ARG A 205 -7.28 15.56 -10.68
N ARG A 206 -6.22 15.64 -11.48
CA ARG A 206 -5.47 16.88 -11.67
C ARG A 206 -6.34 17.92 -12.36
N SER A 207 -6.35 19.15 -11.85
CA SER A 207 -7.23 20.22 -12.33
C SER A 207 -6.92 20.65 -13.77
N SER A 208 -5.65 20.58 -14.20
CA SER A 208 -5.22 21.12 -15.50
C SER A 208 -5.66 20.28 -16.70
N ASP A 209 -5.74 18.96 -16.54
CA ASP A 209 -5.99 18.03 -17.66
C ASP A 209 -6.90 16.85 -17.32
N GLY A 210 -7.41 16.78 -16.08
CA GLY A 210 -8.26 15.69 -15.62
C GLY A 210 -7.53 14.36 -15.42
N GLN A 211 -6.20 14.33 -15.54
CA GLN A 211 -5.40 13.12 -15.34
C GLN A 211 -5.64 12.53 -13.96
N LEU A 212 -5.93 11.23 -13.91
CA LEU A 212 -6.13 10.52 -12.66
C LEU A 212 -4.80 10.11 -12.03
N PHE A 213 -4.64 10.36 -10.75
CA PHE A 213 -3.51 9.97 -9.91
C PHE A 213 -3.99 9.04 -8.80
N ALA A 214 -3.25 7.96 -8.53
CA ALA A 214 -3.41 7.17 -7.31
C ALA A 214 -2.43 7.69 -6.24
N THR A 215 -2.91 7.93 -5.02
CA THR A 215 -2.15 8.63 -3.95
C THR A 215 -2.05 7.84 -2.65
N GLY A 216 -2.91 6.82 -2.43
CA GLY A 216 -2.92 6.03 -1.20
C GLY A 216 -2.12 4.73 -1.30
N PHE A 217 -0.86 4.74 -0.85
CA PHE A 217 0.04 3.58 -0.93
C PHE A 217 0.29 2.85 0.38
N ARG A 218 -0.24 3.32 1.52
CA ARG A 218 -0.04 2.70 2.85
C ARG A 218 -0.32 1.20 2.90
N MET A 219 -1.33 0.75 2.17
CA MET A 219 -1.73 -0.67 2.11
C MET A 219 -1.45 -1.29 0.73
N ALA A 220 -0.58 -0.67 -0.07
CA ALA A 220 -0.23 -1.15 -1.39
C ALA A 220 1.00 -2.05 -1.27
N CYS A 221 0.78 -3.36 -1.27
CA CYS A 221 1.84 -4.36 -1.17
C CYS A 221 1.90 -5.23 -2.42
N PHE A 222 3.05 -5.89 -2.65
CA PHE A 222 3.17 -6.95 -3.62
C PHE A 222 2.73 -8.28 -2.98
N LEU A 223 1.66 -8.87 -3.52
CA LEU A 223 1.02 -10.07 -2.99
C LEU A 223 0.54 -10.99 -4.13
N PRO A 224 0.21 -12.26 -3.82
CA PRO A 224 -0.53 -13.12 -4.75
C PRO A 224 -1.88 -12.48 -5.14
N ARG A 225 -2.35 -12.65 -6.38
CA ARG A 225 -3.56 -11.97 -6.91
C ARG A 225 -4.83 -12.30 -6.12
N SER A 226 -4.89 -13.47 -5.49
CA SER A 226 -5.94 -13.87 -4.56
C SER A 226 -6.16 -12.87 -3.41
N PHE A 227 -5.12 -12.15 -2.98
CA PHE A 227 -5.26 -11.10 -1.96
C PHE A 227 -5.99 -9.87 -2.47
N PHE A 228 -5.76 -9.48 -3.72
CA PHE A 228 -6.50 -8.38 -4.32
C PHE A 228 -8.01 -8.66 -4.32
N VAL A 229 -8.38 -9.86 -4.75
CA VAL A 229 -9.78 -10.29 -4.74
C VAL A 229 -10.32 -10.41 -3.32
N ALA A 230 -9.51 -10.88 -2.37
CA ALA A 230 -9.90 -10.90 -0.97
C ALA A 230 -10.15 -9.49 -0.42
N ALA A 231 -9.30 -8.51 -0.74
CA ALA A 231 -9.47 -7.11 -0.30
C ALA A 231 -10.81 -6.53 -0.77
N LEU A 232 -11.17 -6.75 -2.04
CA LEU A 232 -12.45 -6.30 -2.60
C LEU A 232 -13.65 -6.88 -1.86
N HIS A 233 -13.59 -8.15 -1.46
CA HIS A 233 -14.65 -8.82 -0.71
C HIS A 233 -14.69 -8.42 0.77
N ILE A 234 -13.53 -8.21 1.39
CA ILE A 234 -13.44 -7.84 2.82
C ILE A 234 -13.92 -6.41 3.04
N LEU A 235 -13.48 -5.46 2.21
CA LEU A 235 -13.87 -4.06 2.37
C LEU A 235 -15.32 -3.82 1.96
N ALA A 236 -15.77 -4.47 0.89
CA ALA A 236 -17.15 -4.49 0.40
C ALA A 236 -17.88 -3.12 0.38
N THR A 237 -17.16 -2.00 0.26
CA THR A 237 -17.78 -0.69 0.16
C THR A 237 -18.49 -0.56 -1.19
N ASP A 238 -19.52 0.28 -1.29
CA ASP A 238 -20.24 0.51 -2.56
C ASP A 238 -19.30 0.91 -3.70
N PHE A 239 -18.23 1.65 -3.37
CA PHE A 239 -17.19 2.02 -4.33
C PHE A 239 -16.38 0.81 -4.77
N CYS A 240 -15.85 0.02 -3.82
CA CYS A 240 -15.11 -1.22 -4.09
C CYS A 240 -15.94 -2.18 -4.95
N ILE A 241 -17.22 -2.39 -4.64
CA ILE A 241 -18.12 -3.28 -5.39
C ILE A 241 -18.27 -2.81 -6.84
N LYS A 242 -18.46 -1.51 -7.06
CA LYS A 242 -18.59 -0.96 -8.42
C LYS A 242 -17.30 -1.05 -9.22
N VAL A 243 -16.16 -0.81 -8.59
CA VAL A 243 -14.84 -1.02 -9.21
C VAL A 243 -14.67 -2.50 -9.56
N ALA A 244 -14.87 -3.40 -8.60
CA ALA A 244 -14.72 -4.85 -8.76
C ALA A 244 -15.50 -5.42 -9.95
N ARG A 245 -16.75 -4.99 -10.13
CA ARG A 245 -17.63 -5.42 -11.26
C ARG A 245 -17.09 -5.08 -12.64
N LYS A 246 -16.10 -4.19 -12.75
CA LYS A 246 -15.52 -3.71 -14.01
C LYS A 246 -14.14 -4.28 -14.29
N LEU A 247 -13.55 -5.01 -13.35
CA LEU A 247 -12.22 -5.58 -13.50
C LEU A 247 -12.32 -6.89 -14.29
N THR A 248 -11.33 -7.15 -15.15
CA THR A 248 -11.25 -8.35 -15.98
C THR A 248 -10.40 -9.44 -15.31
N ILE A 249 -10.54 -9.60 -14.00
CA ILE A 249 -9.72 -10.51 -13.22
C ILE A 249 -10.40 -11.88 -13.16
N LYS A 250 -9.66 -12.92 -13.53
CA LYS A 250 -10.10 -14.29 -13.30
C LYS A 250 -10.12 -14.53 -11.80
N GLN A 251 -11.28 -14.94 -11.27
CA GLN A 251 -11.46 -15.26 -9.85
C GLN A 251 -10.45 -16.33 -9.41
N PRO A 252 -9.51 -16.00 -8.51
CA PRO A 252 -8.54 -16.96 -7.99
C PRO A 252 -9.25 -18.00 -7.13
N LYS A 253 -8.84 -19.28 -7.25
CA LYS A 253 -9.43 -20.43 -6.53
C LYS A 253 -9.45 -20.23 -5.00
N ASP A 254 -8.44 -19.55 -4.47
CA ASP A 254 -8.18 -19.46 -3.03
C ASP A 254 -8.79 -18.23 -2.37
N ALA A 255 -9.32 -17.26 -3.14
CA ALA A 255 -9.79 -15.98 -2.61
C ALA A 255 -10.89 -16.15 -1.53
N ALA A 256 -11.86 -17.04 -1.76
CA ALA A 256 -12.92 -17.29 -0.79
C ALA A 256 -12.39 -17.86 0.55
N ALA A 257 -11.42 -18.78 0.49
CA ALA A 257 -10.81 -19.35 1.69
C ALA A 257 -9.98 -18.30 2.45
N ILE A 258 -9.32 -17.38 1.74
CA ILE A 258 -8.59 -16.26 2.35
C ILE A 258 -9.55 -15.31 3.08
N VAL A 259 -10.69 -14.96 2.46
CA VAL A 259 -11.72 -14.12 3.11
C VAL A 259 -12.24 -14.79 4.38
N ASP A 260 -12.54 -16.09 4.34
CA ASP A 260 -13.03 -16.83 5.50
C ASP A 260 -11.98 -16.95 6.63
N ALA A 261 -10.69 -17.09 6.27
CA ALA A 261 -9.60 -17.05 7.23
C ALA A 261 -9.44 -15.66 7.87
N SER A 262 -9.58 -14.58 7.09
CA SER A 262 -9.56 -13.21 7.61
C SER A 262 -10.68 -12.96 8.63
N GLY A 263 -11.91 -13.37 8.31
CA GLY A 263 -13.04 -13.26 9.25
C GLY A 263 -12.81 -14.02 10.57
N TYR A 264 -12.05 -15.11 10.53
CA TYR A 264 -11.70 -15.86 11.74
C TYR A 264 -10.71 -15.11 12.65
N LEU A 265 -9.81 -14.31 12.07
CA LEU A 265 -8.88 -13.46 12.82
C LEU A 265 -9.59 -12.36 13.62
N ILE A 266 -10.78 -11.93 13.18
CA ILE A 266 -11.60 -10.96 13.93
C ILE A 266 -12.07 -11.54 15.26
N ILE A 267 -12.44 -12.82 15.28
CA ILE A 267 -13.03 -13.48 16.45
C ILE A 267 -11.97 -13.81 17.50
N TYR A 268 -10.82 -14.30 17.09
CA TYR A 268 -9.82 -14.86 18.01
C TYR A 268 -8.56 -14.00 18.18
N ALA A 269 -8.49 -12.86 17.49
CA ALA A 269 -7.32 -12.02 17.38
C ALA A 269 -6.06 -12.77 16.89
N GLN A 270 -4.99 -12.02 16.61
CA GLN A 270 -3.68 -12.62 16.39
C GLN A 270 -3.14 -13.19 17.72
N PRO A 271 -2.40 -14.32 17.73
CA PRO A 271 -1.67 -14.95 16.62
C PRO A 271 -2.23 -16.33 16.20
N VAL A 272 -3.55 -16.49 16.10
CA VAL A 272 -4.15 -17.79 15.75
C VAL A 272 -3.60 -18.33 14.43
N GLY A 273 -3.18 -19.60 14.44
CA GLY A 273 -2.64 -20.27 13.26
C GLY A 273 -1.17 -19.99 12.97
N LEU A 274 -0.49 -19.13 13.76
CA LEU A 274 0.89 -18.79 13.47
C LEU A 274 1.82 -20.03 13.53
N PRO A 275 2.60 -20.31 12.46
CA PRO A 275 3.57 -21.41 12.42
C PRO A 275 4.54 -21.38 13.60
N LYS A 276 4.94 -22.56 14.09
CA LYS A 276 5.77 -22.68 15.30
C LYS A 276 7.11 -21.92 15.19
N HIS A 277 7.76 -21.95 14.03
CA HIS A 277 9.04 -21.28 13.82
C HIS A 277 8.91 -19.75 13.82
N LEU A 278 7.75 -19.21 13.44
CA LEU A 278 7.51 -17.76 13.41
C LEU A 278 7.08 -17.20 14.78
N ARG A 279 6.57 -18.04 15.70
CA ARG A 279 6.20 -17.60 17.06
C ARG A 279 7.36 -17.02 17.87
N ALA A 280 8.60 -17.33 17.49
CA ALA A 280 9.77 -16.75 18.12
C ALA A 280 9.86 -15.22 17.90
N GLN A 281 9.27 -14.71 16.82
CA GLN A 281 9.27 -13.27 16.51
C GLN A 281 8.36 -12.47 17.45
N LEU A 282 7.23 -13.05 17.89
CA LEU A 282 6.29 -12.40 18.82
C LEU A 282 6.93 -11.98 20.15
N LYS A 283 8.00 -12.65 20.56
CA LYS A 283 8.72 -12.35 21.81
C LYS A 283 9.71 -11.19 21.68
N LYS A 284 9.96 -10.71 20.46
CA LYS A 284 11.00 -9.73 20.15
C LYS A 284 10.46 -8.34 19.79
N SER A 285 9.15 -8.21 19.54
CA SER A 285 8.54 -6.91 19.25
C SER A 285 8.18 -6.20 20.57
N PRO A 286 8.86 -5.10 20.95
CA PRO A 286 8.31 -4.22 21.98
C PRO A 286 6.99 -3.65 21.47
N ARG A 287 5.96 -3.67 22.32
CA ARG A 287 4.71 -2.93 22.09
C ARG A 287 4.92 -1.46 22.39
#